data_AF-A0A1Z9D630-F1
#
_entry.id   AF-A0A1Z9D630-F1
#
_cell.length_a   1.000
_cell.length_b   1.000
_cell.length_c   1.000
_cell.angle_alpha   90.00
_cell.angle_beta   90.00
_cell.angle_gamma   90.00
#
_symmetry.space_group_name_H-M   'P 1'
#
loop_
_entity.id
_entity.type
_entity.pdbx_description
1 polymer ?
#
loop_
_entity_poly.entity_id
_entity_poly.type
_entity_poly.pdbx_seq_one_letter_code
_entity_poly.pdbx_strand_id
1 'polypeptide(L)'
;MTPLSILTAHRQLDDFVDYVDSFYGQNDPLYPLYYEGEALTKEDIRHASILYLDRCQDESFENITWGDGDSLDRERVRDILTDKFNYSYSVLTSYNKGNW
;
A
#
# COMPACT_ATOMS: atom_id res chain seq x y z
N MET A 1 -22.60 -11.00 3.96
CA MET A 1 -21.34 -11.45 4.59
C MET A 1 -21.66 -12.14 5.91
N THR A 2 -20.96 -13.22 6.24
CA THR A 2 -21.07 -13.89 7.55
C THR A 2 -19.99 -13.36 8.50
N PRO A 3 -20.13 -13.52 9.83
CA PRO A 3 -19.07 -13.14 10.77
C PRO A 3 -17.74 -13.83 10.45
N LEU A 4 -17.78 -15.10 10.01
CA LEU A 4 -16.60 -15.86 9.64
C LEU A 4 -15.94 -15.28 8.37
N SER A 5 -16.72 -14.91 7.34
CA SER A 5 -16.15 -14.30 6.14
C SER A 5 -15.51 -12.94 6.42
N ILE A 6 -16.07 -12.15 7.35
CA ILE A 6 -15.50 -10.87 7.78
C ILE A 6 -14.15 -11.09 8.47
N LEU A 7 -14.10 -12.03 9.41
CA LEU A 7 -12.86 -12.33 10.14
C LEU A 7 -11.77 -12.88 9.21
N THR A 8 -12.13 -13.69 8.23
CA THR A 8 -11.19 -14.19 7.22
C THR A 8 -10.67 -13.06 6.34
N ALA A 9 -11.55 -12.16 5.85
CA ALA A 9 -11.14 -11.01 5.05
C ALA A 9 -10.22 -10.07 5.83
N HIS A 10 -10.49 -9.84 7.11
CA HIS A 10 -9.62 -9.05 7.99
C HIS A 10 -8.23 -9.67 8.13
N ARG A 11 -8.15 -10.98 8.37
CA ARG A 11 -6.87 -11.69 8.45
C ARG A 11 -6.10 -11.63 7.13
N GLN A 12 -6.77 -11.82 6.01
CA GLN A 12 -6.16 -11.71 4.69
C GLN A 12 -5.59 -10.31 4.44
N LEU A 13 -6.31 -9.26 4.85
CA LEU A 13 -5.80 -7.89 4.76
C LEU A 13 -4.60 -7.66 5.68
N ASP A 14 -4.63 -8.16 6.91
CA ASP A 14 -3.52 -8.05 7.86
C ASP A 14 -2.26 -8.75 7.33
N ASP A 15 -2.40 -9.98 6.82
CA ASP A 15 -1.30 -10.75 6.23
C ASP A 15 -0.70 -10.02 5.02
N PHE A 16 -1.54 -9.39 4.19
CA PHE A 16 -1.10 -8.59 3.07
C PHE A 16 -0.40 -7.30 3.49
N VAL A 17 -0.89 -6.61 4.53
CA VAL A 17 -0.22 -5.43 5.10
C VAL A 17 1.17 -5.80 5.62
N ASP A 18 1.31 -6.94 6.30
CA ASP A 18 2.59 -7.44 6.78
C ASP A 18 3.55 -7.79 5.63
N TYR A 19 3.01 -8.36 4.54
CA TYR A 19 3.78 -8.61 3.33
C TYR A 19 4.28 -7.32 2.67
N VAL A 20 3.48 -6.26 2.62
CA VAL A 20 3.92 -4.95 2.08
C VAL A 20 4.94 -4.30 3.02
N ASP A 21 4.74 -4.39 4.34
CA ASP A 21 5.64 -3.86 5.37
C ASP A 21 7.04 -4.47 5.29
N SER A 22 7.16 -5.77 4.97
CA SER A 22 8.47 -6.43 4.82
C SER A 22 9.29 -5.90 3.64
N PHE A 23 8.68 -5.16 2.70
CA PHE A 23 9.39 -4.53 1.59
C PHE A 23 9.66 -3.04 1.82
N TYR A 24 8.72 -2.31 2.40
CA TYR A 24 8.77 -0.85 2.39
C TYR A 24 8.65 -0.20 3.78
N GLY A 25 8.22 -0.94 4.79
CA GLY A 25 7.85 -0.44 6.11
C GLY A 25 9.01 -0.32 7.07
N GLN A 26 8.83 -0.78 8.32
CA GLN A 26 9.81 -0.54 9.41
C GLN A 26 10.60 -1.77 9.82
N ASN A 27 10.16 -2.98 9.44
CA ASN A 27 10.70 -4.23 9.95
C ASN A 27 11.80 -4.82 9.03
N ASP A 28 12.97 -4.18 9.01
CA ASP A 28 14.10 -4.52 8.12
C ASP A 28 13.68 -4.63 6.63
N PRO A 29 13.11 -3.55 6.07
CA PRO A 29 12.54 -3.56 4.73
C PRO A 29 13.63 -3.66 3.65
N LEU A 30 13.32 -4.36 2.56
CA LEU A 30 14.21 -4.43 1.39
C LEU A 30 14.40 -3.07 0.68
N TYR A 31 13.35 -2.23 0.67
CA TYR A 31 13.27 -0.97 -0.04
C TYR A 31 12.49 0.08 0.79
N PRO A 32 13.07 0.58 1.90
CA PRO A 32 12.35 1.44 2.84
C PRO A 32 11.76 2.69 2.16
N LEU A 33 10.52 3.01 2.51
CA LEU A 33 9.83 4.23 2.11
C LEU A 33 9.71 5.19 3.30
N TYR A 34 9.85 6.49 3.01
CA TYR A 34 9.82 7.56 3.98
C TYR A 34 8.89 8.70 3.56
N TYR A 35 8.26 9.34 4.55
CA TYR A 35 7.53 10.59 4.41
C TYR A 35 8.04 11.57 5.47
N GLU A 36 8.55 12.73 5.04
CA GLU A 36 9.11 13.76 5.94
C GLU A 36 10.17 13.25 6.94
N GLY A 37 10.92 12.21 6.55
CA GLY A 37 11.95 11.58 7.39
C GLY A 37 11.45 10.43 8.28
N GLU A 38 10.14 10.21 8.35
CA GLU A 38 9.51 9.12 9.09
C GLU A 38 9.30 7.89 8.20
N ALA A 39 9.52 6.70 8.75
CA ALA A 39 9.39 5.44 8.02
C ALA A 39 7.91 5.05 7.85
N LEU A 40 7.58 4.46 6.70
CA LEU A 40 6.24 4.00 6.35
C LEU A 40 5.60 3.13 7.43
N THR A 41 4.36 3.49 7.82
CA THR A 41 3.63 2.79 8.87
C THR A 41 2.68 1.73 8.30
N LYS A 42 2.39 0.68 9.08
CA LYS A 42 1.37 -0.32 8.74
C LYS A 42 -0.04 0.26 8.59
N GLU A 43 -0.32 1.39 9.25
CA GLU A 43 -1.59 2.09 9.11
C GLU A 43 -1.75 2.70 7.71
N ASP A 44 -0.72 3.38 7.22
CA ASP A 44 -0.73 3.93 5.85
C ASP A 44 -0.74 2.82 4.79
N ILE A 45 -0.01 1.73 5.02
CA ILE A 45 -0.07 0.54 4.18
C ILE A 45 -1.50 0.00 4.11
N ARG A 46 -2.20 -0.09 5.25
CA ARG A 46 -3.60 -0.53 5.31
C ARG A 46 -4.52 0.41 4.53
N HIS A 47 -4.37 1.72 4.71
CA HIS A 47 -5.17 2.69 3.96
C HIS A 47 -4.92 2.62 2.45
N ALA A 48 -3.66 2.51 2.02
CA ALA A 48 -3.32 2.33 0.62
C ALA A 48 -3.84 1.00 0.06
N SER A 49 -3.82 -0.07 0.85
CA SER A 49 -4.38 -1.38 0.47
C SER A 49 -5.90 -1.33 0.29
N ILE A 50 -6.62 -0.63 1.16
CA ILE A 50 -8.08 -0.44 1.01
C ILE A 50 -8.38 0.38 -0.26
N LEU A 51 -7.63 1.45 -0.52
CA LEU A 51 -7.79 2.25 -1.76
C LEU A 51 -7.50 1.41 -3.01
N TYR A 52 -6.52 0.51 -2.94
CA TYR A 52 -6.24 -0.42 -4.02
C TYR A 52 -7.40 -1.41 -4.25
N LEU A 53 -7.91 -2.02 -3.19
CA LEU A 53 -9.04 -2.95 -3.27
C LEU A 53 -10.31 -2.26 -3.79
N ASP A 54 -10.54 -1.00 -3.41
CA ASP A 54 -11.65 -0.18 -3.93
C ASP A 54 -11.51 0.02 -5.45
N ARG A 55 -10.30 0.33 -5.94
CA ARG A 55 -10.01 0.41 -7.39
C ARG A 55 -10.22 -0.91 -8.11
N CYS A 56 -9.93 -2.05 -7.48
CA CYS A 56 -10.22 -3.36 -8.07
C CYS A 56 -11.72 -3.62 -8.25
N GLN A 57 -12.59 -2.86 -7.57
CA GLN A 57 -14.05 -2.97 -7.69
C GLN A 57 -14.66 -1.87 -8.59
N ASP A 58 -13.86 -0.88 -8.98
CA ASP A 58 -14.31 0.25 -9.78
C ASP A 58 -14.01 -0.02 -11.27
N GLU A 59 -15.07 -0.18 -12.05
CA GLU A 59 -15.01 -0.47 -13.49
C GLU A 59 -14.33 0.63 -14.31
N SER A 60 -14.16 1.84 -13.76
CA SER A 60 -13.40 2.92 -14.41
C SER A 60 -11.89 2.68 -14.43
N PHE A 61 -11.39 1.76 -13.59
CA PHE A 61 -9.99 1.38 -13.55
C PHE A 61 -9.75 0.07 -14.32
N GLU A 62 -9.59 0.19 -15.64
CA GLU A 62 -9.28 -0.96 -16.50
C GLU A 62 -7.97 -1.65 -16.07
N ASN A 63 -7.98 -2.99 -16.08
CA ASN A 63 -6.82 -3.84 -15.78
C ASN A 63 -6.26 -3.75 -14.34
N ILE A 64 -7.06 -3.23 -13.40
CA ILE A 64 -6.75 -3.31 -11.97
C ILE A 64 -7.55 -4.47 -11.36
N THR A 65 -6.86 -5.54 -10.99
CA THR A 65 -7.46 -6.76 -10.43
C THR A 65 -6.71 -7.19 -9.19
N TRP A 66 -7.42 -7.71 -8.19
CA TRP A 66 -6.82 -8.33 -7.01
C TRP A 66 -6.25 -9.71 -7.37
N GLY A 67 -4.95 -9.90 -7.17
CA GLY A 67 -4.19 -11.12 -7.46
C GLY A 67 -4.03 -12.07 -6.27
N ASP A 68 -4.87 -11.94 -5.24
CA ASP A 68 -4.77 -12.68 -3.97
C ASP A 68 -3.54 -12.29 -3.12
N GLY A 69 -3.10 -11.04 -3.22
CA GLY A 69 -1.98 -10.49 -2.45
C GLY A 69 -0.62 -10.82 -3.06
N ASP A 70 -0.56 -10.94 -4.38
CA ASP A 70 0.67 -11.28 -5.09
C ASP A 70 1.68 -10.12 -5.14
N SER A 71 2.78 -10.34 -5.84
CA SER A 71 3.81 -9.31 -5.98
C SER A 71 3.33 -8.08 -6.76
N LEU A 72 2.39 -8.22 -7.70
CA LEU A 72 1.84 -7.09 -8.46
C LEU A 72 0.92 -6.25 -7.58
N ASP A 73 0.13 -6.88 -6.73
CA ASP A 73 -0.72 -6.22 -5.73
C ASP A 73 0.12 -5.34 -4.80
N ARG A 74 1.27 -5.88 -4.33
CA ARG A 74 2.23 -5.11 -3.51
C ARG A 74 2.76 -3.88 -4.25
N GLU A 75 3.16 -4.00 -5.52
CA GLU A 75 3.67 -2.87 -6.29
C GLU A 75 2.58 -1.81 -6.56
N ARG A 76 1.31 -2.21 -6.73
CA ARG A 76 0.20 -1.26 -6.87
C ARG A 76 -0.07 -0.49 -5.57
N VAL A 77 0.08 -1.14 -4.41
CA VAL A 77 0.03 -0.45 -3.11
C VAL A 77 1.19 0.51 -2.96
N ARG A 78 2.40 0.12 -3.36
CA ARG A 78 3.56 1.03 -3.42
C ARG A 78 3.25 2.26 -4.26
N ASP A 79 2.69 2.09 -5.45
CA ASP A 79 2.37 3.21 -6.35
C ASP A 79 1.36 4.18 -5.70
N ILE A 80 0.38 3.65 -4.96
CA ILE A 80 -0.53 4.48 -4.16
C ILE A 80 0.23 5.26 -3.08
N LEU A 81 1.12 4.58 -2.34
CA LEU A 81 1.91 5.21 -1.28
C LEU A 81 2.79 6.34 -1.84
N THR A 82 3.43 6.15 -2.99
CA THR A 82 4.28 7.16 -3.60
C THR A 82 3.48 8.30 -4.26
N ASP A 83 2.35 7.98 -4.89
CA ASP A 83 1.60 8.96 -5.68
C ASP A 83 0.59 9.78 -4.86
N LYS A 84 -0.04 9.15 -3.86
CA LYS A 84 -1.10 9.75 -3.04
C LYS A 84 -0.66 10.11 -1.62
N PHE A 85 0.23 9.33 -1.03
CA PHE A 85 0.69 9.54 0.35
C PHE A 85 2.07 10.23 0.40
N ASN A 86 2.65 10.54 -0.78
CA ASN A 86 3.93 11.24 -0.94
C ASN A 86 5.13 10.53 -0.29
N TYR A 87 5.05 9.21 -0.11
CA TYR A 87 6.21 8.42 0.30
C TYR A 87 7.27 8.41 -0.78
N SER A 88 8.54 8.32 -0.38
CA SER A 88 9.67 8.22 -1.30
C SER A 88 10.78 7.36 -0.71
N TYR A 89 11.65 6.83 -1.58
CA TYR A 89 12.83 6.08 -1.15
C TYR A 89 13.93 6.96 -0.53
N SER A 90 13.79 8.29 -0.65
CA SER A 90 14.73 9.24 -0.08
C SER A 90 14.21 9.73 1.26
N VAL A 91 15.04 9.60 2.30
CA VAL A 91 14.78 10.20 3.62
C VAL A 91 14.70 11.73 3.54
N LEU A 92 15.20 12.35 2.46
CA LEU A 92 15.47 13.79 2.38
C LEU A 92 14.52 14.60 1.49
N THR A 93 13.48 14.02 0.88
CA THR A 93 12.67 14.78 -0.10
C THR A 93 11.25 15.02 0.34
N SER A 94 11.02 16.19 0.95
CA SER A 94 9.86 17.01 0.62
C SER A 94 10.00 17.48 -0.84
N TYR A 95 9.73 16.60 -1.80
CA TYR A 95 9.77 16.99 -3.22
C TYR A 95 8.53 17.84 -3.51
N ASN A 96 8.72 19.15 -3.61
CA ASN A 96 7.73 20.07 -4.18
C ASN A 96 7.37 19.55 -5.59
N LYS A 97 6.23 18.87 -5.73
CA LYS A 97 5.57 18.68 -7.03
C LYS A 97 5.03 20.04 -7.49
N GLY A 98 5.94 20.93 -7.86
CA GLY A 98 5.64 22.17 -8.54
C GLY A 98 5.11 21.87 -9.93
N ASN A 99 3.91 22.39 -10.20
CA ASN A 99 3.26 22.61 -11.49
C ASN A 99 4.13 22.37 -12.73
N TRP A 100 3.69 21.43 -13.57
CA TRP A 100 3.84 21.47 -15.02
C TRP A 100 2.44 21.55 -15.63
#